data_AF-D5H386-F1
#
_entry.id   AF-D5H386-F1
#
_cell.length_a   1.000
_cell.length_b   1.000
_cell.length_c   1.000
_cell.angle_alpha   90.00
_cell.angle_beta   90.00
_cell.angle_gamma   90.00
#
_symmetry.space_group_name_H-M   'P 1'
#
loop_
_entity.id
_entity.type
_entity.pdbx_description
1 polymer ?
#
loop_
_entity_poly.entity_id
_entity_poly.type
_entity_poly.pdbx_seq_one_letter_code
_entity_poly.pdbx_strand_id
1 'polypeptide(L)'
;MQESMMPFINISPLFIAIVIGFAVSFNENISIRVPAIIVATATIISFLLPIFNLRSWVTYPVIISESAMFVLTAIILSKKMKRWLAWILGLIAGFVWAIVLLILLGMTFNI
;
A
#
# COMPACT_ATOMS: atom_id res chain seq x y z
N MET A 1 -8.49 -30.49 -26.86
CA MET A 1 -9.16 -29.28 -26.35
C MET A 1 -8.35 -28.81 -25.17
N GLN A 2 -7.55 -27.77 -25.37
CA GLN A 2 -6.68 -27.19 -24.35
C GLN A 2 -7.55 -26.16 -23.62
N GLU A 3 -7.99 -26.50 -22.41
CA GLU A 3 -8.73 -25.56 -21.57
C GLU A 3 -7.83 -24.34 -21.35
N SER A 4 -8.19 -23.24 -21.99
CA SER A 4 -7.62 -21.94 -21.72
C SER A 4 -8.00 -21.62 -20.28
N MET A 5 -7.11 -21.96 -19.35
CA MET A 5 -7.11 -21.38 -18.03
C MET A 5 -7.02 -19.88 -18.28
N MET A 6 -8.16 -19.20 -18.17
CA MET A 6 -8.21 -17.75 -18.08
C MET A 6 -7.08 -17.37 -17.14
N PRO A 7 -6.20 -16.41 -17.50
CA PRO A 7 -5.18 -15.97 -16.57
C PRO A 7 -5.97 -15.51 -15.36
N PHE A 8 -5.91 -16.31 -14.28
CA PHE A 8 -6.45 -15.95 -12.98
C PHE A 8 -5.95 -14.55 -12.81
N ILE A 9 -6.89 -13.60 -12.87
CA ILE A 9 -6.60 -12.20 -13.00
C ILE A 9 -5.47 -11.99 -12.00
N ASN A 10 -4.31 -11.54 -12.50
CA ASN A 10 -3.23 -11.08 -11.65
C ASN A 10 -3.80 -9.80 -11.04
N ILE A 11 -4.78 -9.98 -10.14
CA ILE A 11 -5.48 -8.97 -9.37
C ILE A 11 -4.33 -8.45 -8.57
N SER A 12 -3.75 -7.36 -9.10
CA SER A 12 -2.47 -6.87 -8.64
C SER A 12 -2.55 -6.78 -7.11
N PRO A 13 -1.48 -7.07 -6.37
CA PRO A 13 -1.47 -6.84 -4.93
C PRO A 13 -2.04 -5.46 -4.55
N LEU A 14 -1.84 -4.48 -5.45
CA LEU A 14 -2.52 -3.19 -5.55
C LEU A 14 -4.06 -3.26 -5.56
N PHE A 15 -4.71 -4.04 -6.43
CA PHE A 15 -6.16 -4.16 -6.47
C PHE A 15 -6.74 -4.80 -5.20
N ILE A 16 -6.08 -5.82 -4.62
CA ILE A 16 -6.49 -6.39 -3.32
C ILE A 16 -6.37 -5.35 -2.20
N ALA A 17 -5.25 -4.62 -2.18
CA ALA A 17 -5.01 -3.50 -1.27
C ALA A 17 -6.07 -2.40 -1.38
N ILE A 18 -6.49 -2.06 -2.59
CA ILE A 18 -7.53 -1.07 -2.86
C ILE A 18 -8.88 -1.56 -2.32
N VAL A 19 -9.24 -2.83 -2.52
CA VAL A 19 -10.50 -3.41 -2.04
C VAL A 19 -10.52 -3.51 -0.50
N ILE A 20 -9.42 -3.94 0.12
CA ILE A 20 -9.31 -3.98 1.58
C ILE A 20 -9.35 -2.56 2.14
N GLY A 21 -8.60 -1.65 1.53
CA GLY A 21 -8.64 -0.23 1.86
C GLY A 21 -10.06 0.32 1.79
N PHE A 22 -10.86 -0.14 0.80
CA PHE A 22 -12.28 0.19 0.60
C PHE A 22 -13.11 -0.27 1.77
N ALA A 23 -13.12 -1.56 2.05
CA ALA A 23 -13.86 -2.11 3.18
C ALA A 23 -13.49 -1.42 4.53
N VAL A 24 -12.21 -1.13 4.74
CA VAL A 24 -11.67 -0.51 5.96
C VAL A 24 -12.08 0.96 6.05
N SER A 25 -11.98 1.75 4.97
CA SER A 25 -12.29 3.18 4.99
C SER A 25 -13.78 3.48 5.19
N PHE A 26 -14.69 2.53 4.94
CA PHE A 26 -16.12 2.66 5.27
C PHE A 26 -16.43 2.48 6.76
N ASN A 27 -15.49 1.99 7.55
CA ASN A 27 -15.67 1.87 8.99
C ASN A 27 -15.21 3.14 9.71
N GLU A 28 -16.17 3.93 10.19
CA GLU A 28 -15.94 5.21 10.86
C GLU A 28 -15.22 5.09 12.21
N ASN A 29 -15.19 3.89 12.79
CA ASN A 29 -14.54 3.62 14.08
C ASN A 29 -13.06 3.23 13.94
N ILE A 30 -12.48 3.27 12.74
CA ILE A 30 -11.08 2.88 12.57
C ILE A 30 -10.14 3.97 13.07
N SER A 31 -9.34 3.58 14.06
CA SER A 31 -8.29 4.44 14.61
C SER A 31 -7.18 4.66 13.60
N ILE A 32 -6.78 5.92 13.42
CA ILE A 32 -5.60 6.34 12.63
C ILE A 32 -4.31 5.63 13.07
N ARG A 33 -4.24 5.18 14.33
CA ARG A 33 -3.04 4.54 14.89
C ARG A 33 -2.68 3.25 14.15
N VAL A 34 -3.68 2.44 13.79
CA VAL A 34 -3.45 1.12 13.17
C VAL A 34 -2.77 1.25 11.80
N PRO A 35 -3.33 1.98 10.82
CA PRO A 35 -2.67 2.16 9.52
C PRO A 35 -1.33 2.88 9.65
N ALA A 36 -1.17 3.84 10.57
CA ALA A 36 0.12 4.51 10.79
C ALA A 36 1.22 3.54 11.27
N ILE A 37 0.89 2.64 12.20
CA ILE A 37 1.83 1.60 12.67
C ILE A 37 2.19 0.67 11.51
N ILE A 38 1.21 0.24 10.71
CA ILE A 38 1.45 -0.65 9.56
C ILE A 38 2.39 0.02 8.54
N VAL A 39 2.18 1.31 8.20
CA VAL A 39 3.07 2.07 7.30
C VAL A 39 4.50 2.07 7.85
N ALA A 40 4.68 2.37 9.13
CA ALA A 40 5.99 2.45 9.76
C ALA A 40 6.70 1.08 9.75
N THR A 41 6.03 0.03 10.23
CA THR A 41 6.61 -1.31 10.31
C THR A 41 6.93 -1.87 8.93
N ALA A 42 6.03 -1.71 7.95
CA ALA A 42 6.25 -2.18 6.59
C ALA A 42 7.40 -1.42 5.90
N THR A 43 7.50 -0.11 6.12
CA THR A 43 8.65 0.69 5.65
C THR A 43 9.95 0.15 6.26
N ILE A 44 10.03 -0.04 7.57
CA ILE A 44 11.23 -0.56 8.25
C ILE A 44 11.63 -1.94 7.68
N ILE A 45 10.67 -2.85 7.53
CA ILE A 45 10.92 -4.17 6.95
C ILE A 45 11.46 -4.05 5.52
N SER A 46 10.92 -3.13 4.72
CA SER A 46 11.38 -2.90 3.34
C SER A 46 12.86 -2.53 3.27
N PHE A 47 13.38 -1.78 4.25
CA PHE A 47 14.79 -1.43 4.35
C PHE A 47 15.66 -2.53 4.98
N LEU A 48 15.08 -3.41 5.81
CA LEU A 48 15.79 -4.54 6.39
C LEU A 48 16.03 -5.67 5.39
N LEU A 49 15.07 -5.95 4.50
CA LEU A 49 15.17 -7.07 3.57
C LEU A 49 16.42 -7.03 2.65
N PRO A 50 16.81 -5.89 2.06
CA PRO A 50 18.03 -5.79 1.26
C PRO A 50 19.30 -6.13 2.05
N ILE A 51 19.34 -5.84 3.36
CA ILE A 51 20.48 -6.13 4.23
C ILE A 51 20.71 -7.65 4.35
N PHE A 52 19.62 -8.43 4.32
CA PHE A 52 19.67 -9.91 4.35
C PHE A 52 19.72 -10.54 2.95
N ASN A 53 20.02 -9.76 1.90
CA ASN A 53 20.03 -10.19 0.50
C ASN A 53 18.66 -10.69 -0.03
N LEU A 54 17.54 -10.28 0.60
CA LEU A 54 16.17 -10.64 0.22
C LEU A 54 15.53 -9.58 -0.70
N ARG A 55 16.28 -9.09 -1.70
CA ARG A 55 15.84 -7.98 -2.58
C ARG A 55 14.54 -8.26 -3.32
N SER A 56 14.30 -9.50 -3.76
CA SER A 56 13.07 -9.89 -4.44
C SER A 56 11.81 -9.81 -3.56
N TRP A 57 11.98 -9.77 -2.24
CA TRP A 57 10.87 -9.72 -1.29
C TRP A 57 10.48 -8.30 -0.90
N VAL A 58 11.27 -7.29 -1.29
CA VAL A 58 11.06 -5.87 -0.94
C VAL A 58 9.74 -5.33 -1.47
N THR A 59 9.24 -5.88 -2.58
CA THR A 59 7.97 -5.44 -3.19
C THR A 59 6.79 -5.67 -2.25
N TYR A 60 6.76 -6.76 -1.49
CA TYR A 60 5.65 -7.08 -0.58
C TYR A 60 5.43 -6.06 0.53
N PRO A 61 6.44 -5.72 1.38
CA PRO A 61 6.27 -4.71 2.41
C PRO A 61 6.08 -3.30 1.81
N VAL A 62 6.60 -3.00 0.61
CA VAL A 62 6.28 -1.74 -0.09
C VAL A 62 4.78 -1.66 -0.41
N ILE A 63 4.18 -2.73 -0.95
CA ILE A 63 2.74 -2.79 -1.23
C ILE A 63 1.93 -2.65 0.06
N ILE A 64 2.34 -3.31 1.15
CA ILE A 64 1.65 -3.19 2.45
C ILE A 64 1.73 -1.75 2.97
N SER A 65 2.89 -1.11 2.85
CA SER A 65 3.10 0.29 3.24
C SER A 65 2.25 1.24 2.40
N GLU A 66 2.18 1.05 1.08
CA GLU A 66 1.29 1.77 0.17
C GLU A 66 -0.18 1.65 0.58
N SER A 67 -0.64 0.42 0.81
CA SER A 67 -2.03 0.12 1.20
C SER A 67 -2.41 0.82 2.49
N ALA A 68 -1.51 0.80 3.48
CA ALA A 68 -1.73 1.43 4.76
C ALA A 68 -1.68 2.96 4.65
N MET A 69 -0.82 3.52 3.79
CA MET A 69 -0.75 4.94 3.52
C MET A 69 -2.02 5.44 2.83
N PHE A 70 -2.51 4.68 1.85
CA PHE A 70 -3.81 4.87 1.22
C PHE A 70 -4.93 5.02 2.27
N VAL A 71 -5.06 4.02 3.15
CA VAL A 71 -6.09 4.01 4.21
C VAL A 71 -5.90 5.18 5.17
N LEU A 72 -4.67 5.46 5.58
CA LEU A 72 -4.34 6.55 6.50
C LEU A 72 -4.76 7.90 5.92
N THR A 73 -4.39 8.18 4.67
CA THR A 73 -4.76 9.41 3.98
C THR A 73 -6.28 9.51 3.79
N ALA A 74 -6.93 8.42 3.39
CA ALA A 74 -8.38 8.39 3.21
C ALA A 74 -9.14 8.71 4.52
N ILE A 75 -8.72 8.15 5.66
CA ILE A 75 -9.32 8.43 6.98
C ILE A 75 -9.09 9.88 7.40
N ILE A 76 -7.90 10.44 7.14
CA ILE A 76 -7.60 11.83 7.50
C ILE A 76 -8.43 12.80 6.66
N LEU A 77 -8.51 12.57 5.35
CA LEU A 77 -9.28 13.44 4.45
C LEU A 77 -10.79 13.27 4.61
N SER A 78 -11.29 12.06 4.92
CA SER A 78 -12.73 11.84 5.08
C SER A 78 -13.32 12.63 6.25
N LYS A 79 -12.49 13.09 7.20
CA LYS A 79 -12.90 14.00 8.27
C LYS A 79 -13.12 15.44 7.81
N LYS A 80 -12.55 15.85 6.68
CA LYS A 80 -12.56 17.24 6.17
C LYS A 80 -13.34 17.42 4.88
N MET A 81 -13.62 16.35 4.14
CA MET A 81 -14.27 16.40 2.83
C MET A 81 -15.11 15.15 2.53
N LYS A 82 -15.83 15.18 1.41
CA LYS A 82 -16.65 14.05 0.94
C LYS A 82 -15.82 12.77 0.86
N ARG A 83 -16.37 11.67 1.38
CA ARG A 83 -15.69 10.37 1.50
C ARG A 83 -15.12 9.86 0.17
N TRP A 84 -15.87 10.02 -0.93
CA TRP A 84 -15.41 9.61 -2.27
C TRP A 84 -14.23 10.44 -2.80
N LEU A 85 -14.14 11.72 -2.44
CA LEU A 85 -13.02 12.57 -2.83
C LEU A 85 -11.77 12.25 -2.00
N ALA A 86 -11.95 12.02 -0.68
CA ALA A 86 -10.91 11.54 0.21
C ALA A 86 -10.29 10.22 -0.26
N TRP A 87 -11.12 9.37 -0.84
CA TRP A 87 -10.76 8.11 -1.47
C TRP A 87 -9.80 8.26 -2.64
N ILE A 88 -10.16 9.10 -3.61
CA ILE A 88 -9.33 9.34 -4.80
C ILE A 88 -7.98 9.94 -4.40
N LEU A 89 -8.00 10.90 -3.48
CA LEU A 89 -6.78 11.53 -2.97
C LEU A 89 -5.92 10.56 -2.16
N GLY A 90 -6.55 9.66 -1.39
CA GLY A 90 -5.86 8.57 -0.71
C GLY A 90 -5.13 7.65 -1.69
N LEU A 91 -5.78 7.28 -2.81
CA LEU A 91 -5.16 6.41 -3.83
C LEU A 91 -3.92 7.04 -4.42
N ILE A 92 -4.02 8.32 -4.77
CA ILE A 92 -2.89 9.09 -5.29
C ILE A 92 -1.76 9.14 -4.25
N ALA A 93 -2.09 9.43 -2.99
CA ALA A 93 -1.09 9.52 -1.92
C ALA A 93 -0.38 8.18 -1.65
N GLY A 94 -1.12 7.07 -1.64
CA GLY A 94 -0.55 5.73 -1.51
C GLY A 94 0.42 5.40 -2.66
N PHE A 95 0.00 5.67 -3.89
CA PHE A 95 0.82 5.42 -5.07
C PHE A 95 2.10 6.26 -5.10
N VAL A 96 1.99 7.55 -4.78
CA VAL A 96 3.14 8.46 -4.64
C VAL A 96 4.10 7.95 -3.55
N TRP A 97 3.55 7.48 -2.42
CA TRP A 97 4.35 6.92 -1.33
C TRP A 97 5.14 5.67 -1.76
N ALA A 98 4.52 4.77 -2.51
CA ALA A 98 5.17 3.57 -3.06
C ALA A 98 6.36 3.93 -3.97
N ILE A 99 6.16 4.89 -4.88
CA ILE A 99 7.22 5.37 -5.78
C ILE A 99 8.38 5.95 -4.98
N VAL A 100 8.10 6.82 -4.01
CA VAL A 100 9.12 7.45 -3.17
C VAL A 100 9.92 6.39 -2.39
N LEU A 101 9.24 5.38 -1.84
CA LEU A 101 9.86 4.25 -1.14
C LEU A 101 10.80 3.46 -2.06
N LEU A 102 10.35 3.11 -3.27
CA LEU A 102 11.16 2.37 -4.24
C LEU A 102 12.38 3.17 -4.68
N ILE A 103 12.24 4.48 -4.92
CA ILE A 103 13.37 5.36 -5.25
C ILE A 103 14.38 5.40 -4.09
N LEU A 104 13.92 5.57 -2.85
CA LEU A 104 14.77 5.56 -1.67
C LEU A 104 15.52 4.23 -1.51
N LEU A 105 14.83 3.11 -1.71
CA LEU A 105 15.43 1.77 -1.65
C LEU A 105 16.47 1.56 -2.75
N GLY A 106 16.15 1.99 -3.98
CA GLY A 106 17.08 1.96 -5.12
C GLY A 106 18.32 2.80 -4.88
N MET A 107 18.18 4.03 -4.36
CA MET A 107 19.32 4.89 -4.01
C MET A 107 20.16 4.32 -2.85
N THR A 108 19.52 3.70 -1.86
CA THR A 108 20.21 3.23 -0.64
C THR A 108 20.96 1.92 -0.86
N PHE A 109 20.39 1.01 -1.66
CA PHE A 109 20.93 -0.34 -1.83
C PHE A 109 21.38 -0.64 -3.26
N ASN A 110 21.34 0.34 -4.17
CA ASN A 110 21.67 0.20 -5.59
C ASN A 110 20.93 -0.99 -6.23
N ILE A 111 19.60 -0.93 -6.18
CA ILE A 111 18.67 -1.92 -6.74
C ILE A 111 17.88 -1.31 -7.88
#